data_AF-A0A357AF50-F1
#
_entry.id   AF-A0A357AF50-F1
#
_cell.length_a   1.000
_cell.length_b   1.000
_cell.length_c   1.000
_cell.angle_alpha   90.00
_cell.angle_beta   90.00
_cell.angle_gamma   90.00
#
_symmetry.space_group_name_H-M   'P 1'
#
loop_
_entity.id
_entity.type
_entity.pdbx_description
1 polymer ?
#
loop_
_entity_poly.entity_id
_entity_poly.type
_entity_poly.pdbx_seq_one_letter_code
_entity_poly.pdbx_strand_id
1 'polypeptide(L)'
;MEVFAITVLSVFAFIGLMSVRSYLFGLVKTKYTDKGLKFILCLPENIGPKLEGIVRQIFMEEIPERLMSDGKLYIIPAMDDEESKKLLESLKSQYPLEMLPDTVSYCMIQERENS
;
A
#
# COMPACT_ATOMS: atom_id res chain seq x y z
N MET A 1 29.77 -35.01 -19.52
CA MET A 1 29.45 -34.37 -18.22
C MET A 1 29.65 -32.86 -18.26
N GLU A 2 30.75 -32.35 -18.82
CA GLU A 2 31.05 -30.90 -18.87
C GLU A 2 29.98 -30.07 -19.60
N VAL A 3 29.52 -30.52 -20.77
CA VAL A 3 28.49 -29.79 -21.55
C VAL A 3 27.19 -29.64 -20.78
N PHE A 4 26.84 -30.63 -19.95
CA PHE A 4 25.64 -30.62 -19.11
C PHE A 4 25.79 -29.66 -17.93
N ALA A 5 26.97 -29.64 -17.29
CA ALA A 5 27.27 -28.70 -16.23
C ALA A 5 27.23 -27.25 -16.73
N ILE A 6 27.79 -26.99 -17.93
CA ILE A 6 27.79 -25.66 -18.55
C ILE A 6 26.37 -25.19 -18.90
N THR A 7 25.53 -26.09 -19.44
CA THR A 7 24.13 -25.73 -19.74
C THR A 7 23.37 -25.38 -18.47
N VAL A 8 23.49 -26.19 -17.41
CA VAL A 8 22.84 -25.91 -16.12
C VAL A 8 23.31 -24.58 -15.52
N LEU A 9 24.62 -24.32 -15.49
CA LEU A 9 25.18 -23.04 -15.03
C LEU A 9 24.66 -21.85 -15.83
N SER A 10 24.53 -21.97 -17.15
CA SER A 10 24.01 -20.90 -17.99
C SER A 10 22.55 -20.57 -17.68
N VAL A 11 21.72 -21.58 -17.40
CA VAL A 11 20.30 -21.40 -17.05
C VAL A 11 20.19 -20.69 -15.70
N PHE A 12 20.95 -21.11 -14.69
CA PHE A 12 20.98 -20.41 -13.40
C PHE A 12 21.49 -18.98 -13.52
N ALA A 13 22.53 -18.74 -14.32
CA ALA A 13 23.03 -17.39 -14.56
C ALA A 13 21.98 -16.50 -15.25
N PHE A 14 21.23 -17.06 -16.21
CA PHE A 14 20.14 -16.34 -16.88
C PHE A 14 18.99 -16.02 -15.93
N ILE A 15 18.55 -16.98 -15.11
CA ILE A 15 17.54 -16.75 -14.08
C ILE A 15 18.00 -15.69 -13.08
N GLY A 16 19.26 -15.76 -12.63
CA GLY A 16 19.87 -14.77 -11.74
C GLY A 16 19.85 -13.37 -12.35
N LEU A 17 20.26 -13.22 -13.62
CA LEU A 17 20.22 -11.95 -14.33
C LEU A 17 18.79 -11.40 -14.49
N MET A 18 17.81 -12.26 -14.80
CA MET A 18 16.41 -11.84 -14.88
C MET A 18 15.87 -11.39 -13.53
N SER A 19 16.20 -12.08 -12.44
CA SER A 19 15.82 -11.68 -11.09
C SER A 19 16.46 -10.36 -10.67
N VAL A 20 17.76 -10.16 -10.94
CA VAL A 20 18.46 -8.89 -10.68
C VAL A 20 17.86 -7.75 -11.50
N ARG A 21 17.53 -8.01 -12.77
CA ARG A 21 16.84 -7.05 -13.64
C ARG A 21 15.48 -6.68 -13.03
N SER A 22 14.63 -7.65 -12.71
CA SER A 22 13.32 -7.38 -12.11
C SER A 22 13.42 -6.63 -10.79
N TYR A 23 14.40 -6.97 -9.96
CA TYR A 23 14.69 -6.26 -8.71
C TYR A 23 15.10 -4.80 -8.95
N LEU A 24 16.00 -4.55 -9.90
CA LEU A 24 16.42 -3.21 -10.29
C LEU A 24 15.29 -2.39 -10.92
N PHE A 25 14.50 -2.98 -11.82
CA PHE A 25 13.33 -2.31 -12.42
C PHE A 25 12.22 -2.05 -11.39
N GLY A 26 12.04 -2.95 -10.42
CA GLY A 26 11.18 -2.72 -9.25
C GLY A 26 11.69 -1.58 -8.36
N LEU A 27 13.01 -1.47 -8.18
CA LEU A 27 13.64 -0.34 -7.49
C LEU A 27 13.47 0.99 -8.24
N VAL A 28 13.48 0.98 -9.58
CA VAL A 28 13.30 2.17 -10.42
C VAL A 28 11.85 2.69 -10.44
N LYS A 29 10.85 1.86 -10.06
CA LYS A 29 9.46 2.32 -9.86
C LYS A 29 9.32 3.36 -8.72
N THR A 30 10.34 3.56 -7.88
CA THR A 30 10.25 4.38 -6.65
C THR A 30 10.27 5.91 -6.84
N LYS A 31 9.99 6.42 -8.04
CA LYS A 31 9.53 7.80 -8.20
C LYS A 31 8.33 7.84 -9.12
N TYR A 32 7.23 7.22 -8.69
CA TYR A 32 5.93 7.68 -9.16
C TYR A 32 5.88 9.18 -8.89
N THR A 33 5.69 9.97 -9.95
CA THR A 33 5.45 11.40 -9.82
C THR A 33 4.18 11.54 -8.99
N ASP A 34 4.35 11.82 -7.69
CA ASP A 34 3.25 12.12 -6.78
C ASP A 34 2.37 13.19 -7.46
N LYS A 35 1.18 12.78 -7.88
CA LYS A 35 0.20 13.67 -8.51
C LYS A 35 -0.64 14.42 -7.47
N GLY A 36 -0.27 14.34 -6.19
CA GLY A 36 -1.05 14.88 -5.07
C GLY A 36 -2.27 14.03 -4.71
N LEU A 37 -2.33 12.79 -5.19
CA LEU A 37 -3.42 11.86 -4.87
C LEU A 37 -3.15 11.21 -3.51
N LYS A 38 -4.09 11.34 -2.58
CA LYS A 38 -4.02 10.75 -1.24
C LYS A 38 -5.07 9.66 -1.12
N PHE A 39 -4.64 8.48 -0.70
CA PHE A 39 -5.55 7.35 -0.51
C PHE A 39 -6.05 7.33 0.94
N ILE A 40 -7.35 7.59 1.11
CA ILE A 40 -7.98 7.73 2.42
C ILE A 40 -8.93 6.55 2.64
N LEU A 41 -8.73 5.83 3.75
CA LEU A 41 -9.60 4.75 4.21
C LEU A 41 -10.40 5.22 5.42
N CYS A 42 -11.71 5.32 5.23
CA CYS A 42 -12.66 5.59 6.31
C CYS A 42 -13.04 4.26 6.97
N LEU A 43 -12.77 4.12 8.26
CA LEU A 43 -13.20 2.93 8.99
C LEU A 43 -14.65 3.10 9.44
N PRO A 44 -15.54 2.15 9.11
CA PRO A 44 -16.80 1.99 9.83
C PRO A 44 -16.55 1.47 11.25
N GLU A 45 -17.56 1.63 12.10
CA GLU A 45 -17.56 1.11 13.47
C GLU A 45 -17.34 -0.42 13.49
N ASN A 46 -16.58 -0.90 14.48
CA ASN A 46 -16.35 -2.33 14.75
C ASN A 46 -15.58 -3.12 13.65
N ILE A 47 -14.68 -2.46 12.91
CA ILE A 47 -13.82 -3.12 11.91
C ILE A 47 -12.49 -3.64 12.48
N GLY A 48 -12.15 -3.32 13.73
CA GLY A 48 -10.92 -3.72 14.41
C GLY A 48 -10.30 -5.07 13.98
N PRO A 49 -11.02 -6.21 14.07
CA PRO A 49 -10.44 -7.52 13.74
C PRO A 49 -10.14 -7.74 12.25
N LYS A 50 -10.77 -6.99 11.34
CA LYS A 50 -10.55 -7.11 9.88
C LYS A 50 -9.58 -6.07 9.32
N LEU A 51 -9.28 -5.04 10.10
CA LEU A 51 -8.44 -3.91 9.70
C LEU A 51 -7.04 -4.33 9.26
N GLU A 52 -6.38 -5.22 10.01
CA GLU A 52 -5.06 -5.74 9.65
C GLU A 52 -5.09 -6.43 8.29
N GLY A 53 -6.10 -7.26 8.04
CA GLY A 53 -6.26 -7.96 6.76
C GLY A 53 -6.42 -6.99 5.58
N ILE A 54 -7.23 -5.95 5.77
CA ILE A 54 -7.46 -4.91 4.77
C ILE A 54 -6.16 -4.15 4.49
N VAL A 55 -5.46 -3.67 5.52
CA VAL A 55 -4.19 -2.95 5.37
C VAL A 55 -3.16 -3.83 4.65
N ARG A 56 -3.00 -5.09 5.08
CA ARG A 56 -2.09 -6.03 4.44
C ARG A 56 -2.42 -6.24 2.97
N GLN A 57 -3.70 -6.41 2.64
CA GLN A 57 -4.12 -6.61 1.26
C GLN A 57 -3.84 -5.38 0.40
N ILE A 58 -4.12 -4.17 0.90
CA ILE A 58 -3.85 -2.91 0.19
C ILE A 58 -2.37 -2.80 -0.22
N PHE A 59 -1.46 -3.12 0.71
CA PHE A 59 -0.02 -3.06 0.42
C PHE A 59 0.48 -4.26 -0.38
N MET A 60 -0.08 -5.45 -0.19
CA MET A 60 0.25 -6.63 -1.00
C MET A 60 -0.13 -6.45 -2.47
N GLU A 61 -1.25 -5.78 -2.74
CA GLU A 61 -1.72 -5.48 -4.09
C GLU A 61 -1.08 -4.21 -4.70
N GLU A 62 -0.14 -3.56 -3.97
CA GLU A 62 0.51 -2.32 -4.37
C GLU A 62 -0.50 -1.21 -4.74
N ILE A 63 -1.66 -1.15 -4.07
CA ILE A 63 -2.76 -0.22 -4.43
C ILE A 63 -2.31 1.25 -4.42
N PRO A 64 -1.62 1.76 -3.37
CA PRO A 64 -1.15 3.16 -3.36
C PRO A 64 -0.26 3.48 -4.57
N GLU A 65 0.63 2.55 -4.94
CA GLU A 65 1.53 2.71 -6.08
C GLU A 65 0.79 2.65 -7.43
N ARG A 66 -0.13 1.69 -7.58
CA ARG A 66 -0.94 1.52 -8.79
C ARG A 66 -1.82 2.73 -9.05
N LEU A 67 -2.26 3.41 -8.00
CA LEU A 67 -3.07 4.61 -8.08
C LEU A 67 -2.25 5.90 -8.19
N MET A 68 -0.90 5.81 -8.33
CA MET A 68 -0.01 6.97 -8.38
C MET A 68 -0.19 7.91 -7.18
N SER A 69 -0.48 7.36 -6.00
CA SER A 69 -0.56 8.12 -4.75
C SER A 69 0.84 8.36 -4.17
N ASP A 70 0.91 9.10 -3.07
CA ASP A 70 2.13 9.33 -2.29
C ASP A 70 2.70 8.08 -1.57
N GLY A 71 2.16 6.90 -1.85
CA GLY A 71 2.57 5.64 -1.25
C GLY A 71 2.12 5.45 0.20
N LYS A 72 1.35 6.40 0.76
CA LYS A 72 0.82 6.33 2.11
C LYS A 72 -0.66 5.95 2.11
N LEU A 73 -1.07 5.29 3.18
CA LEU A 73 -2.47 5.04 3.49
C LEU A 73 -2.91 5.97 4.62
N TYR A 74 -3.81 6.89 4.29
CA TYR A 74 -4.42 7.80 5.25
C TYR A 74 -5.65 7.16 5.86
N ILE A 75 -5.79 7.26 7.17
CA ILE A 75 -6.84 6.54 7.89
C ILE A 75 -7.64 7.50 8.75
N ILE A 76 -8.97 7.47 8.56
CA ILE A 76 -9.93 8.17 9.41
C ILE A 76 -10.59 7.10 10.30
N PRO A 77 -10.29 7.08 11.60
CA PRO A 77 -10.91 6.14 12.52
C PRO A 77 -12.40 6.48 12.74
N ALA A 78 -13.20 5.47 13.08
CA ALA A 78 -14.52 5.72 13.66
C ALA A 78 -14.34 6.33 15.05
N MET A 79 -15.22 7.26 15.41
CA MET A 79 -15.24 7.87 16.74
C MET A 79 -15.36 6.76 17.80
N ASP A 80 -14.55 6.85 18.85
CA ASP A 80 -14.60 5.98 20.04
C ASP A 80 -14.09 4.52 19.94
N ASP A 81 -13.40 4.13 18.85
CA ASP A 81 -12.80 2.78 18.74
C ASP A 81 -11.32 2.73 19.18
N GLU A 82 -11.10 2.65 20.50
CA GLU A 82 -9.76 2.51 21.11
C GLU A 82 -9.03 1.23 20.67
N GLU A 83 -9.75 0.14 20.37
CA GLU A 83 -9.14 -1.11 19.91
C GLU A 83 -8.56 -0.95 18.50
N SER A 84 -9.32 -0.34 17.58
CA SER A 84 -8.84 -0.04 16.23
C SER A 84 -7.67 0.93 16.24
N LYS A 85 -7.66 1.95 17.11
CA LYS A 85 -6.51 2.88 17.25
C LYS A 85 -5.24 2.13 17.67
N LYS A 86 -5.33 1.25 18.67
CA LYS A 86 -4.19 0.46 19.14
C LYS A 86 -3.65 -0.49 18.06
N LEU A 87 -4.54 -1.10 17.28
CA LEU A 87 -4.15 -1.91 16.13
C LEU A 87 -3.46 -1.06 15.06
N LEU A 88 -3.97 0.14 14.78
CA LEU A 88 -3.38 1.04 13.80
C LEU A 88 -1.97 1.50 14.18
N GLU A 89 -1.74 1.81 15.46
CA GLU A 89 -0.42 2.15 15.97
C GLU A 89 0.57 1.00 15.76
N SER A 90 0.13 -0.24 15.99
CA SER A 90 0.96 -1.42 15.74
C SER A 90 1.30 -1.56 14.24
N LEU A 91 0.33 -1.32 13.36
CA LEU A 91 0.49 -1.43 11.90
C LEU A 91 1.35 -0.32 11.32
N LYS A 92 1.38 0.86 11.95
CA LYS A 92 2.23 2.00 11.52
C LYS A 92 3.72 1.68 11.59
N SER A 93 4.13 0.69 12.39
CA SER A 93 5.51 0.21 12.43
C SER A 93 5.90 -0.63 11.20
N GLN A 94 4.91 -1.20 10.50
CA GLN A 94 5.12 -2.12 9.38
C GLN A 94 4.75 -1.51 8.02
N TYR A 95 3.80 -0.58 8.01
CA TYR A 95 3.24 0.01 6.80
C TYR A 95 3.25 1.54 6.88
N PRO A 96 3.38 2.26 5.74
CA PRO A 96 3.32 3.72 5.68
C PRO A 96 1.89 4.22 5.91
N LEU A 97 1.48 4.26 7.18
CA LEU A 97 0.16 4.69 7.63
C LEU A 97 0.21 6.08 8.27
N GLU A 98 -0.80 6.91 7.96
CA GLU A 98 -0.97 8.22 8.55
C GLU A 98 -2.40 8.39 9.08
N MET A 99 -2.55 8.60 10.40
CA MET A 99 -3.85 8.88 10.99
C MET A 99 -4.21 10.33 10.72
N LEU A 100 -5.39 10.53 10.13
CA LEU A 100 -5.97 11.85 10.00
C LEU A 100 -6.78 12.18 11.27
N PRO A 101 -6.76 13.44 11.72
CA PRO A 101 -7.61 13.85 12.83
C PRO A 101 -9.08 13.68 12.45
N ASP A 102 -9.90 13.36 13.44
CA ASP A 102 -11.36 13.18 13.36
C ASP A 102 -12.13 14.34 12.69
N THR A 103 -11.48 15.50 12.52
CA THR A 103 -12.01 16.71 11.92
C THR A 103 -11.17 17.16 10.72
N VAL A 104 -11.07 16.35 9.69
CA VAL A 104 -10.65 16.89 8.38
C VAL A 104 -11.89 17.41 7.67
N SER A 105 -12.02 18.73 7.58
CA SER A 105 -13.02 19.39 6.73
C SER A 105 -12.65 19.19 5.26
N TYR A 106 -12.72 17.97 4.74
CA TYR A 106 -12.79 17.78 3.30
C TYR A 106 -14.19 18.23 2.87
N CYS A 107 -14.24 19.22 1.98
CA CYS A 107 -15.46 19.53 1.23
C CYS A 107 -15.83 18.28 0.43
N MET A 108 -16.69 17.43 0.98
CA MET A 108 -17.46 16.50 0.18
C MET A 108 -18.30 17.37 -0.76
N ILE A 109 -18.01 17.33 -2.06
CA ILE A 109 -18.94 17.86 -3.06
C ILE A 109 -20.14 16.92 -3.01
N GLN A 110 -21.11 17.26 -2.16
CA GLN A 110 -22.42 16.66 -2.22
C GLN A 110 -23.06 17.17 -3.50
N GLU A 111 -23.39 16.24 -4.41
CA GLU A 111 -24.22 16.58 -5.56
C GLU A 111 -25.45 17.32 -5.07
N ARG A 112 -25.52 18.59 -5.48
CA ARG A 112 -26.71 19.40 -5.35
C ARG A 112 -27.65 18.98 -6.48
N GLU A 113 -28.43 17.93 -6.27
CA GLU A 113 -29.60 17.73 -7.12
C GLU A 113 -30.68 18.75 -6.71
N ASN A 114 -30.77 19.78 -7.54
CA ASN A 114 -31.89 20.70 -7.64
C ASN A 114 -33.20 19.92 -7.93
N SER A 115 -34.24 20.11 -7.12
CA SER A 115 -35.58 20.59 -7.53
C SER A 115 -36.55 20.54 -6.35
#